data_AF-A0A1V4KE03-F1
#
_entry.id   AF-A0A1V4KE03-F1
#
_cell.length_a   1.000
_cell.length_b   1.000
_cell.length_c   1.000
_cell.angle_alpha   90.00
_cell.angle_beta   90.00
_cell.angle_gamma   90.00
#
_symmetry.space_group_name_H-M   'P 1'
#
loop_
_entity.id
_entity.type
_entity.pdbx_description
1 polymer ?
#
loop_
_entity_poly.entity_id
_entity_poly.type
_entity_poly.pdbx_seq_one_letter_code
_entity_poly.pdbx_strand_id
1 'polypeptide(L)' 'MGDTGWGPQISGSIPDPPVRNHVYRRRGKEVELEEVGPRFQLRPYLIRLGTLDQGDAADVEWRWHPYTATARKQRLLASA' A
#
# COMPACT_ATOMS: atom_id res chain seq x y z
N MET A 1 29.08 19.12 -25.28
CA MET A 1 27.76 19.77 -25.39
C MET A 1 26.82 18.73 -25.98
N GLY A 2 26.12 17.96 -25.15
CA GLY A 2 25.36 16.80 -25.60
C GLY A 2 24.55 16.23 -24.45
N ASP A 3 23.27 16.58 -24.48
CA ASP A 3 22.12 15.87 -23.94
C ASP A 3 22.27 15.09 -22.62
N THR A 4 21.86 15.73 -21.51
CA THR A 4 21.50 15.02 -20.27
C THR A 4 20.13 15.50 -19.78
N GLY A 5 19.15 15.50 -20.69
CA GLY A 5 17.74 15.61 -20.34
C GLY A 5 17.08 14.23 -20.41
N TRP A 6 16.37 13.85 -19.35
CA TRP A 6 15.38 12.76 -19.31
C TRP A 6 15.91 11.33 -19.03
N GLY A 7 16.49 11.14 -17.85
CA GLY A 7 16.19 9.91 -17.10
C GLY A 7 14.79 10.03 -16.49
N PRO A 8 14.00 8.94 -16.35
CA PRO A 8 12.67 9.03 -15.76
C PRO A 8 12.77 9.59 -14.34
N GLN A 9 12.21 10.79 -14.15
CA GLN A 9 12.03 11.37 -12.83
C GLN A 9 10.99 10.51 -12.10
N ILE A 10 11.44 9.49 -11.39
CA ILE A 10 10.66 8.84 -10.32
C ILE A 10 10.50 9.82 -9.15
N SER A 11 9.78 10.93 -9.39
CA SER A 11 9.47 11.96 -8.41
C SER A 11 8.14 11.70 -7.68
N GLY A 12 7.34 10.73 -8.15
CA GLY A 12 6.13 10.30 -7.47
C GLY A 12 6.44 9.19 -6.48
N SER A 13 6.10 9.37 -5.20
CA SER A 13 5.90 8.23 -4.30
C SER A 13 4.91 7.27 -4.95
N ILE A 14 5.24 5.98 -5.02
CA ILE A 14 4.31 4.95 -5.49
C ILE A 14 3.02 5.08 -4.65
N PRO A 15 1.84 5.23 -5.29
CA PRO A 15 0.59 5.38 -4.54
C PRO A 15 0.30 4.11 -3.74
N ASP A 16 -0.12 4.29 -2.50
CA ASP A 16 -0.55 3.18 -1.63
C ASP A 16 -1.80 2.50 -2.23
N PRO A 17 -2.01 1.18 -1.99
CA PRO A 17 -3.08 0.44 -2.62
C PRO A 17 -4.47 0.94 -2.17
N PRO A 18 -5.44 1.06 -3.10
CA PRO A 18 -6.81 1.42 -2.75
C PRO A 18 -7.55 0.21 -2.18
N VAL A 19 -8.31 0.45 -1.11
CA VAL A 19 -9.25 -0.53 -0.55
C VAL A 19 -10.65 0.00 -0.77
N ARG A 20 -11.47 -0.82 -1.44
CA ARG A 20 -12.87 -0.53 -1.77
C ARG A 20 -13.72 -1.73 -1.42
N ASN A 21 -14.84 -1.49 -0.77
CA ASN A 21 -15.79 -2.52 -0.45
C ASN A 21 -16.89 -2.57 -1.54
N HIS A 22 -17.15 -3.76 -2.07
CA HIS A 22 -18.17 -3.97 -3.10
C HIS A 22 -19.09 -5.11 -2.69
N VAL A 23 -20.39 -4.94 -2.93
CA VAL A 23 -21.35 -6.03 -2.96
C VAL A 23 -21.55 -6.47 -4.41
N TYR A 24 -21.85 -7.75 -4.63
CA TYR A 24 -22.03 -8.27 -5.98
C TYR A 24 -23.43 -8.85 -6.17
N ARG A 25 -23.94 -8.74 -7.40
CA ARG A 25 -25.14 -9.43 -7.87
C ARG A 25 -24.81 -10.15 -9.16
N ARG A 26 -25.19 -11.42 -9.26
CA ARG A 26 -24.95 -12.23 -10.45
C ARG A 26 -26.23 -12.33 -11.28
N ARG A 27 -26.16 -11.91 -12.54
CA ARG A 27 -27.24 -12.09 -13.53
C ARG A 27 -26.74 -13.03 -14.62
N GLY A 28 -27.03 -14.32 -14.46
CA GLY A 28 -26.56 -15.37 -15.39
C GLY A 28 -25.03 -15.50 -15.40
N LYS A 29 -24.40 -15.09 -16.50
CA LYS A 29 -22.93 -15.10 -16.67
C LYS A 29 -22.26 -13.79 -16.25
N GLU A 30 -23.02 -12.72 -16.08
CA GLU A 30 -22.50 -11.40 -15.73
C GLU A 30 -22.56 -11.16 -14.21
N VAL A 31 -21.58 -10.40 -13.71
CA VAL A 31 -21.49 -9.99 -12.31
C VAL A 31 -21.53 -8.47 -12.27
N GLU A 32 -22.59 -7.93 -11.67
CA GLU A 32 -22.75 -6.52 -11.38
C GLU A 32 -22.13 -6.25 -10.00
N LEU A 33 -21.25 -5.24 -9.90
CA LEU A 33 -20.64 -4.80 -8.65
C LEU A 33 -21.21 -3.44 -8.26
N GLU A 34 -21.56 -3.30 -6.99
CA GLU A 34 -21.99 -2.04 -6.39
C GLU A 34 -21.02 -1.71 -5.27
N GLU A 35 -20.36 -0.55 -5.34
CA GLU A 35 -19.45 -0.10 -4.28
C GLU A 35 -20.26 0.38 -3.08
N VAL A 36 -19.94 -0.14 -1.89
CA VAL A 36 -20.67 0.15 -0.66
C VAL A 36 -19.69 0.58 0.42
N GLY A 37 -19.95 1.73 1.04
CA GLY A 37 -19.14 2.23 2.14
C GLY A 37 -17.93 3.06 1.71
N PRO A 38 -17.01 3.33 2.64
CA PRO A 38 -15.92 4.29 2.44
C PRO A 38 -14.79 3.78 1.54
N ARG A 39 -14.12 4.73 0.88
CA ARG A 39 -12.93 4.50 0.06
C ARG A 39 -11.70 4.82 0.88
N PHE A 40 -10.76 3.88 0.94
CA PHE A 40 -9.51 4.08 1.66
C PHE A 40 -8.29 3.88 0.77
N GLN A 41 -7.22 4.57 1.15
CA GLN A 41 -5.88 4.32 0.69
C GLN A 41 -5.05 4.03 1.93
N LEU A 42 -4.65 2.76 2.11
CA LEU A 42 -4.04 2.31 3.36
C LEU A 42 -2.54 2.06 3.19
N ARG A 43 -1.77 2.56 4.15
CA ARG A 43 -0.33 2.33 4.25
C ARG A 43 0.01 1.71 5.60
N PRO A 44 0.40 0.42 5.66
CA PRO A 44 0.88 -0.18 6.90
C PRO A 44 2.14 0.54 7.39
N TYR A 45 2.16 0.91 8.67
CA TYR A 45 3.31 1.55 9.33
C TYR A 45 4.08 0.57 10.21
N LEU A 46 3.40 -0.40 10.82
CA LEU A 46 3.96 -1.27 11.85
C LEU A 46 3.16 -2.57 11.93
N ILE A 47 3.86 -3.69 12.10
CA ILE A 47 3.33 -5.02 12.38
C ILE A 47 4.05 -5.54 13.62
N ARG A 48 3.29 -5.88 14.65
CA ARG A 48 3.78 -6.46 15.91
C ARG A 48 3.20 -7.85 16.11
N LEU A 49 3.97 -8.74 16.72
CA LEU A 49 3.57 -10.11 17.05
C LEU A 49 2.85 -10.14 18.41
N GLY A 50 1.75 -9.42 18.52
CA GLY A 50 0.97 -9.32 19.76
C GLY A 50 -0.33 -8.55 19.60
N THR A 51 -1.11 -8.48 20.66
CA THR A 51 -2.35 -7.70 20.70
C THR A 51 -2.06 -6.22 20.98
N LEU A 52 -3.07 -5.37 20.78
CA LEU A 52 -2.97 -3.94 21.05
C LEU A 52 -2.61 -3.65 22.52
N ASP A 53 -3.16 -4.43 23.45
CA ASP A 53 -2.95 -4.26 24.90
C ASP A 53 -1.51 -4.55 25.34
N GLN A 54 -0.83 -5.45 24.63
CA GLN A 54 0.59 -5.76 24.89
C GLN A 54 1.52 -4.61 24.45
N GLY A 55 1.02 -3.71 23.61
CA GLY A 55 1.69 -2.45 23.28
C GLY A 55 3.13 -2.65 22.82
N ASP A 56 4.06 -2.04 23.55
CA ASP A 56 5.50 -2.05 23.24
C ASP A 56 6.24 -3.28 23.78
N ALA A 57 5.58 -4.13 24.57
CA ALA A 57 6.16 -5.40 25.02
C ALA A 57 6.16 -6.47 23.91
N ALA A 58 5.34 -6.28 22.87
CA ALA A 58 5.29 -7.19 21.73
C ALA A 58 6.38 -6.88 20.71
N ASP A 59 7.02 -7.94 20.19
CA ASP A 59 8.09 -7.82 19.21
C ASP A 59 7.59 -7.21 17.89
N VAL A 60 8.43 -6.36 17.30
CA VAL A 60 8.18 -5.73 16.00
C VAL A 60 8.62 -6.68 14.90
N GLU A 61 7.67 -7.23 14.15
CA GLU A 61 7.95 -8.04 12.97
C GLU A 61 8.42 -7.15 11.81
N TRP A 62 7.69 -6.06 11.56
CA TRP A 62 8.00 -5.14 10.48
C TRP A 62 7.59 -3.72 10.83
N ARG A 63 8.37 -2.73 10.38
CA ARG A 63 8.06 -1.31 10.51
C ARG A 63 8.44 -0.55 9.25
N TRP A 64 7.76 0.54 8.99
CA TRP A 64 8.10 1.44 7.90
C TRP A 64 9.26 2.37 8.29
N HIS A 65 10.32 2.38 7.47
CA HIS A 65 11.49 3.26 7.66
C HIS A 65 11.57 4.35 6.58
N PRO A 66 10.82 5.47 6.72
CA PRO A 66 10.80 6.53 5.71
C PRO A 66 12.13 7.27 5.54
N TYR A 67 12.97 7.28 6.56
CA TYR A 67 14.17 8.12 6.63
C TYR A 67 15.48 7.39 6.26
N THR A 68 15.39 6.28 5.53
CA THR A 68 16.57 5.58 4.99
C THR A 68 16.84 6.03 3.54
N ALA A 69 18.10 6.03 3.12
CA ALA A 69 18.50 6.45 1.78
C ALA A 69 17.82 5.64 0.65
N THR A 70 17.39 4.41 0.97
CA THR A 70 16.73 3.49 0.03
C THR A 70 15.21 3.44 0.17
N ALA A 71 14.61 4.17 1.12
CA ALA A 71 13.17 4.11 1.42
C ALA A 71 12.28 4.32 0.20
N ARG A 72 12.65 5.26 -0.68
CA ARG A 72 11.89 5.58 -1.91
C ARG A 72 12.02 4.52 -3.01
N LYS A 73 13.04 3.67 -2.95
CA LYS A 73 13.34 2.65 -3.98
C LYS A 73 12.74 1.29 -3.61
N GLN A 74 12.43 1.06 -2.34
CA GLN A 74 11.93 -0.21 -1.84
C GLN A 74 10.41 -0.33 -2.08
N ARG A 75 10.01 -1.35 -2.83
CA ARG A 75 8.61 -1.71 -3.07
C ARG A 75 8.31 -2.99 -2.30
N LEU A 76 7.63 -2.86 -1.15
CA LEU A 76 7.44 -3.97 -0.21
C LEU A 76 6.13 -4.73 -0.42
N LEU A 77 5.07 -4.05 -0.86
CA LEU A 77 3.71 -4.62 -0.98
C LEU A 77 3.22 -4.74 -2.42
N ALA A 78 4.12 -4.78 -3.39
CA ALA A 78 3.70 -4.96 -4.77
C ALA A 78 4.36 -6.17 -5.42
N SER A 79 3.56 -7.22 -5.50
CA SER A 79 3.79 -8.40 -6.31
C SER A 79 2.44 -9.07 -6.57
N ALA A 80 1.96 -8.93 -7.80
CA ALA A 80 1.15 -9.87 -8.58
C ALA A 80 1.09 -9.34 -10.02
#